data_AF-A0A2T1E5X5-F1
#
_entry.id   AF-A0A2T1E5X5-F1
#
_cell.length_a   1.000
_cell.length_b   1.000
_cell.length_c   1.000
_cell.angle_alpha   90.00
_cell.angle_beta   90.00
_cell.angle_gamma   90.00
#
_symmetry.space_group_name_H-M   'P 1'
#
loop_
_entity.id
_entity.type
_entity.pdbx_description
1 polymer ?
#
loop_
_entity_poly.entity_id
_entity_poly.type
_entity_poly.pdbx_seq_one_letter_code
_entity_poly.pdbx_strand_id
1 'polypeptide(L)'
;MPIAIRDDVVYIMLKKIQDGDRGPGLEPVSFNEFDFTGIELSTADFLGHLDYLNQEAYINAEFSGNAYGNQDDVPNVINAKELDFRIANTYGAPDGPLPHLITFKKAELTEKGHQMLEDMQKSPPASMKKGATVPIATKDTPFLEKVMIKGSLSDLYDARDITEVVFRTMRDMMPNQTVDRVASELHKEMEPTTEKELQSEIEDLWVDTNPLVRFISRVRQPLVIKDDTFLFRVKQEAGLQNTVDPEVAVKAVFSATKDELSDNRIQEIKSFLPGTIQRLWQEA
;
A
#
# COMPACT_ATOMS: atom_id res chain seq x y z
N MET A 1 -20.39 -1.14 12.07
CA MET A 1 -20.79 -1.80 10.80
C MET A 1 -20.53 -3.29 10.96
N PRO A 2 -21.36 -4.20 10.43
CA PRO A 2 -21.04 -5.62 10.46
C PRO A 2 -19.81 -5.88 9.59
N ILE A 3 -18.79 -6.54 10.15
CA ILE A 3 -17.57 -6.91 9.42
C ILE A 3 -17.94 -8.08 8.49
N ALA A 4 -17.67 -7.93 7.19
CA ALA A 4 -17.91 -8.99 6.23
C ALA A 4 -16.82 -10.05 6.35
N ILE A 5 -17.20 -11.29 6.69
CA ILE A 5 -16.26 -12.41 6.78
C ILE A 5 -15.96 -12.93 5.36
N ARG A 6 -14.68 -12.99 5.02
CA ARG A 6 -14.17 -13.41 3.72
C ARG A 6 -13.49 -14.77 3.80
N ASP A 7 -13.86 -15.67 2.89
CA ASP A 7 -13.39 -17.06 2.88
C ASP A 7 -11.91 -17.22 2.54
N ASP A 8 -11.32 -16.31 1.76
CA ASP A 8 -9.88 -16.29 1.44
C ASP A 8 -9.02 -16.00 2.68
N VAL A 9 -9.40 -14.97 3.44
CA VAL A 9 -8.74 -14.57 4.69
C VAL A 9 -8.87 -15.68 5.72
N VAL A 10 -10.07 -16.26 5.87
CA VAL A 10 -10.30 -17.40 6.77
C VAL A 10 -9.41 -18.58 6.40
N TYR A 11 -9.34 -18.93 5.11
CA TYR A 11 -8.50 -20.04 4.65
C TYR A 11 -7.01 -19.82 4.98
N ILE A 12 -6.47 -18.61 4.73
CA ILE A 12 -5.08 -18.26 5.03
C ILE A 12 -4.82 -18.36 6.53
N MET A 13 -5.73 -17.83 7.36
CA MET A 13 -5.61 -17.88 8.82
C MET A 13 -5.60 -19.31 9.34
N LEU A 14 -6.58 -20.12 8.95
CA LEU A 14 -6.66 -21.52 9.37
C LEU A 14 -5.45 -22.33 8.90
N LYS A 15 -4.99 -22.12 7.67
CA LYS A 15 -3.81 -22.79 7.13
C LYS A 15 -2.54 -22.41 7.90
N LYS A 16 -2.34 -21.11 8.16
CA LYS A 16 -1.16 -20.62 8.89
C LYS A 16 -1.13 -21.12 10.34
N ILE A 17 -2.29 -21.20 11.00
CA ILE A 17 -2.41 -21.80 12.33
C ILE A 17 -2.05 -23.30 12.27
N GLN A 18 -2.58 -24.04 11.28
CA GLN A 18 -2.22 -25.46 11.10
C GLN A 18 -0.73 -25.68 10.88
N ASP A 19 -0.08 -24.83 10.09
CA ASP A 19 1.34 -24.93 9.76
C ASP A 19 2.22 -24.60 10.97
N GLY A 20 1.79 -23.67 11.83
CA GLY A 20 2.45 -23.36 13.11
C GLY A 20 2.27 -24.45 14.18
N ASP A 21 1.12 -25.14 14.21
CA ASP A 21 0.82 -26.23 15.15
C ASP A 21 1.66 -27.51 14.89
N ARG A 22 2.30 -27.64 13.72
CA ARG A 22 2.99 -28.88 13.27
C ARG A 22 4.53 -28.79 13.24
N GLY A 23 5.14 -27.68 13.66
CA GLY A 23 6.59 -27.47 13.62
C GLY A 23 7.36 -27.92 14.88
N PRO A 24 8.63 -28.36 14.78
CA PRO A 24 9.48 -28.61 15.94
C PRO A 24 9.96 -27.29 16.55
N GLY A 25 9.29 -26.87 17.63
CA GLY A 25 9.54 -25.61 18.33
C GLY A 25 8.23 -24.83 18.43
N LEU A 26 7.67 -24.77 19.64
CA LEU A 26 6.40 -24.11 19.99
C LEU A 26 6.50 -22.59 19.89
N GLU A 27 6.88 -22.05 18.73
CA GLU A 27 6.77 -20.62 18.50
C GLU A 27 5.30 -20.26 18.25
N PRO A 28 4.78 -19.24 18.96
CA PRO A 28 3.40 -18.80 18.75
C PRO A 28 3.20 -18.39 17.30
N VAL A 29 2.08 -18.81 16.70
CA VAL A 29 1.65 -18.39 15.36
C VAL A 29 1.60 -16.86 15.33
N SER A 30 2.49 -16.23 14.57
CA SER A 30 2.49 -14.77 14.36
C SER A 30 1.91 -14.46 12.98
N PHE A 31 1.07 -13.43 12.91
CA PHE A 31 0.56 -12.91 11.64
C PHE A 31 1.29 -11.61 11.31
N ASN A 32 1.65 -11.43 10.05
CA ASN A 32 2.20 -10.21 9.50
C ASN A 32 1.47 -9.86 8.20
N GLU A 33 1.66 -8.62 7.73
CA GLU A 33 1.00 -8.10 6.54
C GLU A 33 1.33 -8.91 5.27
N PHE A 34 2.50 -9.55 5.22
CA PHE A 34 2.90 -10.39 4.08
C PHE A 34 2.15 -11.71 4.00
N ASP A 35 1.54 -12.19 5.09
CA ASP A 35 0.72 -13.41 5.06
C ASP A 35 -0.55 -13.25 4.23
N PHE A 36 -1.02 -12.01 4.12
CA PHE A 36 -2.22 -11.64 3.37
C PHE A 36 -1.85 -10.85 2.11
N THR A 37 -0.64 -11.04 1.59
CA THR A 37 -0.18 -10.36 0.37
C THR A 37 -1.20 -10.53 -0.76
N GLY A 38 -1.69 -9.41 -1.31
CA GLY A 38 -2.70 -9.39 -2.37
C GLY A 38 -4.15 -9.38 -1.88
N ILE A 39 -4.39 -9.30 -0.57
CA ILE A 39 -5.70 -9.09 0.03
C ILE A 39 -5.66 -7.74 0.75
N GLU A 40 -6.44 -6.77 0.25
CA GLU A 40 -6.73 -5.55 1.01
C GLU A 40 -7.47 -5.94 2.29
N LEU A 41 -6.79 -5.79 3.42
CA LEU A 41 -7.29 -6.16 4.73
C LEU A 41 -6.89 -5.09 5.73
N SER A 42 -7.87 -4.36 6.27
CA SER A 42 -7.59 -3.45 7.37
C SER A 42 -7.32 -4.24 8.65
N THR A 43 -6.66 -3.61 9.63
CA THR A 43 -6.48 -4.22 10.96
C THR A 43 -7.83 -4.58 11.60
N ALA A 44 -8.85 -3.75 11.41
CA ALA A 44 -10.19 -4.01 11.93
C ALA A 44 -10.85 -5.24 11.27
N ASP A 45 -10.65 -5.41 9.95
CA ASP A 45 -11.16 -6.58 9.23
C ASP A 45 -10.43 -7.84 9.70
N PHE A 46 -9.10 -7.84 9.73
CA PHE A 46 -8.30 -8.97 10.24
C PHE A 46 -8.78 -9.42 11.62
N LEU A 47 -8.93 -8.47 12.55
CA LEU A 47 -9.38 -8.76 13.90
C LEU A 47 -10.81 -9.28 13.94
N GLY A 48 -11.70 -8.77 13.08
CA GLY A 48 -13.06 -9.30 12.96
C GLY A 48 -13.10 -10.76 12.47
N HIS A 49 -12.18 -11.15 11.58
CA HIS A 49 -12.07 -12.55 11.15
C HIS A 49 -11.54 -13.44 12.27
N LEU A 50 -10.56 -12.95 13.03
CA LEU A 50 -9.99 -13.68 14.17
C LEU A 50 -11.03 -13.88 15.28
N ASP A 51 -11.78 -12.84 15.61
CA ASP A 51 -12.88 -12.89 16.58
C ASP A 51 -13.99 -13.85 16.12
N TYR A 52 -14.41 -13.77 14.85
CA TYR A 52 -15.37 -14.71 14.27
C TYR A 52 -14.92 -16.17 14.39
N LEU A 53 -13.67 -16.47 14.01
CA LEU A 53 -13.14 -17.84 14.08
C LEU A 53 -13.09 -18.37 15.52
N ASN A 54 -12.82 -17.49 16.48
CA ASN A 54 -12.79 -17.85 17.90
C ASN A 54 -14.20 -18.03 18.48
N GLN A 55 -15.14 -17.13 18.19
CA GLN A 55 -16.54 -17.21 18.64
C GLN A 55 -17.26 -18.43 18.10
N GLU A 56 -17.03 -18.75 16.83
CA GLU A 56 -17.59 -19.94 16.19
C GLU A 56 -16.83 -21.23 16.54
N ALA A 57 -15.85 -21.15 17.44
CA ALA A 57 -15.04 -22.28 17.90
C ALA A 57 -14.33 -23.04 16.76
N TYR A 58 -13.89 -22.33 15.71
CA TYR A 58 -12.99 -22.89 14.70
C TYR A 58 -11.55 -22.88 15.19
N ILE A 59 -11.15 -21.85 15.93
CA ILE A 59 -9.85 -21.74 16.59
C ILE A 59 -10.03 -21.57 18.09
N ASN A 60 -9.00 -21.89 18.85
CA ASN A 60 -8.87 -21.51 20.25
C ASN A 60 -7.76 -20.47 20.37
N ALA A 61 -8.13 -19.18 20.43
CA ALA A 61 -7.18 -18.08 20.50
C ALA A 61 -6.94 -17.62 21.95
N GLU A 62 -5.66 -17.51 22.34
CA GLU A 62 -5.26 -16.87 23.60
C GLU A 62 -4.94 -15.40 23.34
N PHE A 63 -5.53 -14.52 24.14
CA PHE A 63 -5.25 -13.09 24.14
C PHE A 63 -4.72 -12.66 25.51
N SER A 64 -3.86 -11.65 25.57
CA SER A 64 -3.46 -10.99 26.82
C SER A 64 -3.91 -9.55 26.91
N GLY A 65 -4.33 -9.16 28.11
CA GLY A 65 -4.70 -7.80 28.48
C GLY A 65 -6.19 -7.71 28.88
N ASN A 66 -6.59 -6.56 29.44
CA ASN A 66 -7.93 -6.39 30.01
C ASN A 66 -8.87 -5.69 29.02
N ALA A 67 -9.83 -6.44 28.47
CA ALA A 67 -10.86 -5.92 27.58
C ALA A 67 -11.75 -4.82 28.20
N TYR A 68 -11.67 -4.61 29.52
CA TYR A 68 -12.44 -3.61 30.28
C TYR A 68 -11.55 -2.76 31.22
N GLY A 69 -10.23 -2.68 30.99
CA GLY A 69 -9.30 -1.96 31.87
C GLY A 69 -9.40 -0.43 31.74
N ASN A 70 -9.24 0.28 32.85
CA ASN A 70 -9.24 1.75 32.89
C ASN A 70 -7.80 2.31 32.92
N GLN A 71 -7.64 3.62 32.74
CA GLN A 71 -6.35 4.32 32.72
C GLN A 71 -5.46 4.03 33.94
N ASP A 72 -6.07 3.74 35.10
CA ASP A 72 -5.36 3.43 36.36
C ASP A 72 -4.66 2.06 36.37
N ASP A 73 -4.98 1.18 35.41
CA ASP A 73 -4.39 -0.16 35.29
C ASP A 73 -3.11 -0.18 34.42
N VAL A 74 -2.69 0.97 33.90
CA VAL A 74 -1.52 1.09 33.00
C VAL A 74 -0.23 1.28 33.82
N PRO A 75 0.73 0.34 33.81
CA PRO A 75 2.02 0.54 34.48
C PRO A 75 2.83 1.65 33.80
N ASN A 76 3.41 2.56 34.58
CA ASN A 76 4.15 3.76 34.14
C ASN A 76 5.48 3.50 33.38
N VAL A 77 5.71 2.31 32.84
CA VAL A 77 7.01 1.93 32.28
C VAL A 77 6.90 1.71 30.77
N ILE A 78 7.24 2.72 29.98
CA ILE A 78 7.38 2.60 28.54
C ILE A 78 8.66 1.82 28.25
N ASN A 79 8.54 0.57 27.81
CA ASN A 79 9.65 -0.17 27.20
C ASN A 79 9.46 -0.16 25.68
N ALA A 80 10.21 0.69 24.98
CA ALA A 80 10.07 0.98 23.55
C ALA A 80 10.61 -0.13 22.62
N LYS A 81 10.54 -1.40 23.01
CA LYS A 81 11.12 -2.54 22.27
C LYS A 81 10.15 -3.62 21.79
N GLU A 82 8.86 -3.46 22.02
CA GLU A 82 7.83 -4.35 21.46
C GLU A 82 6.83 -3.52 20.63
N LEU A 83 7.14 -3.40 19.34
CA LEU A 83 6.16 -3.00 18.32
C LEU A 83 5.52 -4.29 17.80
N ASP A 84 4.41 -4.68 18.42
CA ASP A 84 3.61 -5.83 18.01
C ASP A 84 2.13 -5.42 17.89
N PHE A 85 1.40 -6.07 16.98
CA PHE A 85 0.10 -5.65 16.42
C PHE A 85 -0.96 -5.37 17.52
N ARG A 86 -1.62 -4.19 17.46
CA ARG A 86 -2.50 -3.65 18.53
C ARG A 86 -3.97 -3.65 18.14
N ILE A 87 -4.84 -4.02 19.07
CA ILE A 87 -6.31 -4.08 18.92
C ILE A 87 -6.95 -2.73 19.30
N ALA A 88 -7.85 -2.22 18.45
CA ALA A 88 -8.76 -1.12 18.79
C ALA A 88 -10.14 -1.67 19.16
N ASN A 89 -10.71 -1.20 20.27
CA ASN A 89 -12.04 -1.57 20.74
C ASN A 89 -13.12 -0.89 19.86
N THR A 90 -14.07 -1.67 19.32
CA THR A 90 -15.20 -1.19 18.50
C THR A 90 -16.44 -0.78 19.32
N TYR A 91 -16.38 -0.75 20.65
CA TYR A 91 -17.42 -0.15 21.50
C TYR A 91 -16.82 0.82 22.52
N GLY A 92 -17.11 2.11 22.34
CA GLY A 92 -16.49 3.22 23.06
C GLY A 92 -16.89 3.31 24.54
N ALA A 93 -15.88 3.43 25.40
CA ALA A 93 -16.02 4.09 26.70
C ALA A 93 -16.12 5.61 26.49
N PRO A 94 -16.82 6.35 27.37
CA PRO A 94 -17.05 7.79 27.24
C PRO A 94 -15.78 8.67 27.19
N ASP A 95 -14.61 8.12 27.56
CA ASP A 95 -13.34 8.87 27.68
C ASP A 95 -12.33 8.63 26.53
N GLY A 96 -12.75 8.03 25.41
CA GLY A 96 -11.90 7.90 24.21
C GLY A 96 -11.00 6.66 24.19
N PRO A 97 -10.29 6.39 23.06
CA PRO A 97 -9.63 5.11 22.83
C PRO A 97 -8.34 4.99 23.67
N LEU A 98 -8.32 4.02 24.58
CA LEU A 98 -7.12 3.55 25.30
C LEU A 98 -6.43 2.45 24.47
N PRO A 99 -5.28 2.70 23.80
CA PRO A 99 -4.78 1.82 22.74
C PRO A 99 -3.81 0.69 23.19
N HIS A 100 -3.94 0.12 24.40
CA HIS A 100 -2.90 -0.76 24.96
C HIS A 100 -3.34 -2.07 25.66
N LEU A 101 -4.53 -2.63 25.43
CA LEU A 101 -5.02 -3.66 26.36
C LEU A 101 -5.42 -5.02 25.78
N ILE A 102 -5.17 -5.34 24.51
CA ILE A 102 -5.33 -6.73 24.04
C ILE A 102 -4.25 -7.08 23.00
N THR A 103 -3.51 -8.17 23.22
CA THR A 103 -2.48 -8.74 22.33
C THR A 103 -2.85 -10.19 22.02
N PHE A 104 -2.85 -10.56 20.74
CA PHE A 104 -2.97 -11.97 20.31
C PHE A 104 -1.68 -12.71 20.66
N LYS A 105 -1.79 -13.83 21.39
CA LYS A 105 -0.63 -14.62 21.82
C LYS A 105 -0.42 -15.86 20.98
N LYS A 106 -1.48 -16.65 20.80
CA LYS A 106 -1.45 -17.90 20.04
C LYS A 106 -2.86 -18.29 19.62
N ALA A 107 -2.97 -19.10 18.58
CA ALA A 107 -4.19 -19.83 18.26
C ALA A 107 -3.85 -21.29 17.96
N GLU A 108 -4.75 -22.18 18.31
CA GLU A 108 -4.70 -23.60 17.96
C GLU A 108 -5.97 -23.94 17.19
N LEU A 109 -5.87 -24.82 16.19
CA LEU A 109 -7.06 -25.32 15.50
C LEU A 109 -7.88 -26.25 16.40
N THR A 110 -9.19 -26.07 16.38
CA THR A 110 -10.12 -27.06 16.94
C THR A 110 -10.41 -28.16 15.93
N GLU A 111 -11.07 -29.23 16.35
CA GLU A 111 -11.58 -30.26 15.42
C GLU A 111 -12.51 -29.65 14.34
N LYS A 112 -13.36 -28.69 14.74
CA LYS A 112 -14.24 -27.96 13.82
C LYS A 112 -13.44 -27.12 12.82
N GLY A 113 -12.35 -26.49 13.27
CA GLY A 113 -11.42 -25.75 12.42
C GLY A 113 -10.67 -26.64 11.43
N HIS A 114 -10.22 -27.82 11.87
CA HIS A 114 -9.60 -28.81 10.99
C HIS A 114 -10.55 -29.27 9.89
N GLN A 115 -11.80 -29.57 10.24
CA GLN A 115 -12.81 -29.99 9.28
C GLN A 115 -13.14 -28.88 8.27
N MET A 116 -13.30 -27.64 8.74
CA MET A 116 -13.50 -26.48 7.86
C MET A 116 -12.33 -26.27 6.90
N LEU A 117 -11.09 -26.38 7.40
CA LEU A 117 -9.90 -26.25 6.56
C LEU A 117 -9.82 -27.39 5.54
N GLU A 118 -10.15 -28.62 5.91
CA GLU A 118 -10.17 -29.77 5.00
C GLU A 118 -11.23 -29.59 3.89
N ASP A 119 -12.41 -29.09 4.24
CA ASP A 119 -13.47 -28.77 3.29
C ASP A 119 -13.05 -27.65 2.33
N MET A 120 -12.38 -26.61 2.85
CA MET A 120 -11.80 -25.54 2.04
C MET A 120 -10.62 -26.02 1.18
N GLN A 121 -9.85 -27.03 1.61
CA GLN A 121 -8.80 -27.62 0.77
C GLN A 121 -9.38 -28.44 -0.38
N LYS A 122 -10.49 -29.16 -0.15
CA LYS A 122 -11.23 -29.92 -1.19
C LYS A 122 -11.94 -28.99 -2.17
N SER A 123 -12.46 -27.87 -1.68
CA SER A 123 -13.11 -26.83 -2.48
C SER A 123 -12.56 -25.45 -2.11
N PRO A 124 -11.40 -25.07 -2.67
CA PRO A 124 -10.79 -23.77 -2.39
C PRO A 124 -11.77 -22.63 -2.68
N PRO A 125 -11.78 -21.58 -1.83
CA PRO A 125 -12.58 -20.38 -2.05
C PRO A 125 -12.42 -19.89 -3.50
N ALA A 126 -13.49 -19.38 -4.09
CA ALA A 126 -13.47 -18.94 -5.49
C ALA A 126 -12.41 -17.84 -5.74
N SER A 127 -12.15 -17.02 -4.73
CA SER A 127 -11.07 -16.02 -4.66
C SER A 127 -9.66 -16.64 -4.68
N MET A 128 -9.49 -17.91 -4.32
CA MET A 128 -8.22 -18.66 -4.37
C MET A 128 -8.00 -19.41 -5.69
N LYS A 129 -9.07 -19.73 -6.44
CA LYS A 129 -8.99 -20.40 -7.76
C LYS A 129 -8.52 -19.46 -8.88
N LYS A 130 -8.82 -18.18 -8.73
CA LYS A 130 -7.97 -17.13 -9.29
C LYS A 130 -6.76 -17.12 -8.35
N GLY A 131 -5.70 -17.87 -8.68
CA GLY A 131 -4.48 -17.83 -7.88
C GLY A 131 -4.13 -16.38 -7.58
N ALA A 132 -3.63 -16.09 -6.38
CA ALA A 132 -3.31 -14.73 -5.94
C ALA A 132 -2.45 -14.03 -7.01
N THR A 133 -3.11 -13.34 -7.93
CA THR A 133 -2.48 -12.32 -8.71
C THR A 133 -2.41 -11.19 -7.71
N VAL A 134 -1.34 -11.15 -6.92
CA VAL A 134 -0.70 -9.85 -6.76
C VAL A 134 -0.58 -9.36 -8.19
N PRO A 135 -1.31 -8.33 -8.61
CA PRO A 135 -1.13 -7.84 -9.95
C PRO A 135 0.33 -7.39 -9.99
N ILE A 136 1.19 -8.18 -10.61
CA ILE A 136 2.57 -7.80 -10.85
C ILE A 136 2.44 -6.88 -12.04
N ALA A 137 2.77 -5.60 -11.84
CA ALA A 137 2.68 -4.67 -12.93
C ALA A 137 3.64 -5.11 -14.04
N THR A 138 3.08 -5.50 -15.18
CA THR A 138 3.82 -5.85 -16.39
C THR A 138 3.92 -4.62 -17.27
N LYS A 139 4.60 -4.75 -18.41
CA LYS A 139 4.69 -3.64 -19.37
C LYS A 139 3.31 -3.15 -19.83
N ASP A 140 2.35 -4.07 -19.95
CA ASP A 140 1.00 -3.82 -20.46
C ASP A 140 0.02 -3.32 -19.39
N THR A 141 0.44 -3.24 -18.13
CA THR A 141 -0.39 -2.68 -17.04
C THR A 141 -0.57 -1.17 -17.24
N PRO A 142 -1.82 -0.65 -17.16
CA PRO A 142 -2.10 0.78 -17.19
C PRO A 142 -1.21 1.58 -16.23
N PHE A 143 -0.82 2.78 -16.63
CA PHE A 143 0.21 3.57 -15.93
C PHE A 143 -0.08 3.76 -14.44
N LEU A 144 -1.28 4.24 -14.07
CA LEU A 144 -1.63 4.50 -12.67
C LEU A 144 -1.76 3.21 -11.85
N GLU A 145 -2.25 2.13 -12.46
CA GLU A 145 -2.31 0.82 -11.82
C GLU A 145 -0.90 0.28 -11.52
N LYS A 146 0.03 0.48 -12.46
CA LYS A 146 1.45 0.13 -12.27
C LYS A 146 2.09 0.95 -11.14
N VAL A 147 1.78 2.24 -11.03
CA VAL A 147 2.25 3.09 -9.92
C VAL A 147 1.65 2.62 -8.59
N MET A 148 0.35 2.35 -8.54
CA MET A 148 -0.35 1.86 -7.35
C MET A 148 0.29 0.56 -6.83
N ILE A 149 0.48 -0.42 -7.72
CA ILE A 149 1.08 -1.71 -7.40
C ILE A 149 2.52 -1.56 -6.89
N LYS A 150 3.38 -0.88 -7.67
CA LYS A 150 4.81 -0.77 -7.34
C LYS A 150 5.06 0.13 -6.13
N GLY A 151 4.16 1.07 -5.86
CA GLY A 151 4.22 2.00 -4.74
C GLY A 151 3.53 1.50 -3.47
N SER A 152 2.85 0.34 -3.54
CA SER A 152 2.00 -0.17 -2.45
C SER A 152 1.00 0.86 -1.95
N LEU A 153 0.35 1.56 -2.89
CA LEU A 153 -0.64 2.60 -2.62
C LEU A 153 -2.03 1.98 -2.45
N SER A 154 -2.88 2.63 -1.66
CA SER A 154 -4.22 2.13 -1.34
C SER A 154 -5.16 2.12 -2.53
N ASP A 155 -5.07 3.10 -3.42
CA ASP A 155 -5.95 3.22 -4.56
C ASP A 155 -5.33 4.01 -5.74
N LEU A 156 -6.08 4.09 -6.85
CA LEU A 156 -5.67 4.80 -8.06
C LEU A 156 -5.66 6.33 -7.90
N TYR A 157 -6.40 6.89 -6.93
CA TYR A 157 -6.40 8.32 -6.65
C TYR A 157 -5.09 8.72 -5.96
N ASP A 158 -4.64 7.95 -4.98
CA ASP A 158 -3.33 8.10 -4.36
C ASP A 158 -2.21 7.97 -5.41
N ALA A 159 -2.33 7.01 -6.34
CA ALA A 159 -1.39 6.82 -7.45
C ALA A 159 -1.38 7.99 -8.44
N ARG A 160 -2.52 8.64 -8.64
CA ARG A 160 -2.61 9.86 -9.46
C ARG A 160 -1.95 11.04 -8.75
N ASP A 161 -2.34 11.30 -7.51
CA ASP A 161 -1.87 12.46 -6.75
C ASP A 161 -0.35 12.42 -6.59
N ILE A 162 0.22 11.26 -6.24
CA ILE A 162 1.68 11.10 -6.17
C ILE A 162 2.37 11.35 -7.52
N THR A 163 1.77 10.85 -8.60
CA THR A 163 2.30 11.05 -9.96
C THR A 163 2.31 12.53 -10.31
N GLU A 164 1.22 13.25 -10.06
CA GLU A 164 1.12 14.69 -10.35
C GLU A 164 2.18 15.49 -9.59
N VAL A 165 2.42 15.17 -8.31
CA VAL A 165 3.43 15.85 -7.50
C VAL A 165 4.84 15.52 -7.96
N VAL A 166 5.13 14.25 -8.25
CA VAL A 166 6.45 13.83 -8.76
C VAL A 166 6.72 14.49 -10.11
N PHE A 167 5.77 14.45 -11.05
CA PHE A 167 5.89 15.08 -12.35
C PHE A 167 6.06 16.59 -12.24
N ARG A 168 5.25 17.28 -11.42
CA ARG A 168 5.42 18.71 -11.15
C ARG A 168 6.83 19.01 -10.64
N THR A 169 7.31 18.24 -9.68
CA THR A 169 8.64 18.47 -9.08
C THR A 169 9.74 18.21 -10.09
N MET A 170 9.61 17.21 -10.98
CA MET A 170 10.55 16.99 -12.08
C MET A 170 10.54 18.16 -13.09
N ARG A 171 9.36 18.62 -13.50
CA ARG A 171 9.21 19.73 -14.45
C ARG A 171 9.81 21.02 -13.94
N ASP A 172 9.62 21.30 -12.66
CA ASP A 172 10.21 22.46 -12.00
C ASP A 172 11.74 22.52 -12.17
N MET A 173 12.42 21.40 -12.40
CA MET A 173 13.88 21.30 -12.53
C MET A 173 14.38 21.32 -13.98
N MET A 174 13.48 21.33 -14.97
CA MET A 174 13.83 21.14 -16.37
C MET A 174 13.50 22.37 -17.22
N PRO A 175 14.27 22.65 -18.29
CA PRO A 175 13.88 23.64 -19.28
C PRO A 175 12.55 23.26 -19.97
N ASN A 176 11.73 24.25 -20.33
CA ASN A 176 10.46 24.02 -21.04
C ASN A 176 10.60 23.13 -22.28
N GLN A 177 11.69 23.30 -23.03
CA GLN A 177 11.95 22.49 -24.22
C GLN A 177 12.10 20.99 -23.88
N THR A 178 12.71 20.67 -22.74
CA THR A 178 12.80 19.30 -22.25
C THR A 178 11.44 18.81 -21.78
N VAL A 179 10.69 19.64 -21.04
CA VAL A 179 9.33 19.31 -20.59
C VAL A 179 8.39 19.01 -21.76
N ASP A 180 8.40 19.83 -22.80
CA ASP A 180 7.57 19.64 -24.01
C ASP A 180 7.96 18.36 -24.76
N ARG A 181 9.26 18.05 -24.84
CA ARG A 181 9.71 16.80 -25.46
C ARG A 181 9.33 15.56 -24.64
N VAL A 182 9.37 15.63 -23.30
CA VAL A 182 8.89 14.54 -22.43
C VAL A 182 7.39 14.34 -22.66
N ALA A 183 6.61 15.42 -22.68
CA ALA A 183 5.16 15.38 -22.92
C ALA A 183 4.83 14.64 -24.22
N SER A 184 5.56 14.93 -25.31
CA SER A 184 5.33 14.31 -26.62
C SER A 184 5.57 12.80 -26.67
N GLU A 185 6.39 12.25 -25.77
CA GLU A 185 6.62 10.80 -25.67
C GLU A 185 5.62 10.11 -24.74
N LEU A 186 5.00 10.87 -23.82
CA LEU A 186 3.93 10.38 -22.93
C LEU A 186 2.54 10.41 -23.59
N HIS A 187 2.42 11.05 -24.75
CA HIS A 187 1.23 11.02 -25.59
C HIS A 187 1.10 9.65 -26.29
N LYS A 188 0.23 8.78 -25.77
CA LYS A 188 -0.15 7.53 -26.42
C LYS A 188 -1.66 7.54 -26.67
N GLU A 189 -2.06 7.26 -27.91
CA GLU A 189 -3.48 7.04 -28.25
C GLU A 189 -4.04 5.89 -27.40
N MET A 190 -4.99 6.18 -26.51
CA MET A 190 -5.61 5.18 -25.64
C MET A 190 -6.72 4.41 -26.37
N GLU A 191 -6.72 3.08 -26.23
CA GLU A 191 -7.90 2.24 -26.53
C GLU A 191 -9.06 2.64 -25.58
N PRO A 192 -10.32 2.71 -26.07
CA PRO A 192 -11.44 3.20 -25.28
C PRO A 192 -11.77 2.27 -24.10
N THR A 193 -11.62 2.76 -22.87
CA THR A 193 -12.03 2.05 -21.62
C THR A 193 -13.34 2.61 -21.05
N THR A 194 -13.97 1.91 -20.10
CA THR A 194 -15.29 2.27 -19.58
C THR A 194 -15.27 3.36 -18.50
N GLU A 195 -14.11 3.63 -17.89
CA GLU A 195 -13.96 4.62 -16.81
C GLU A 195 -13.29 5.90 -17.30
N LYS A 196 -14.12 6.89 -17.63
CA LYS A 196 -13.73 8.17 -18.24
C LYS A 196 -12.78 9.03 -17.38
N GLU A 197 -12.76 8.82 -16.07
CA GLU A 197 -11.89 9.54 -15.12
C GLU A 197 -10.46 8.98 -15.09
N LEU A 198 -10.26 7.73 -15.53
CA LEU A 198 -8.95 7.08 -15.68
C LEU A 198 -8.43 7.13 -17.14
N GLN A 199 -9.18 7.78 -18.04
CA GLN A 199 -8.78 8.07 -19.42
C GLN A 199 -7.89 9.32 -19.54
N SER A 200 -7.35 9.85 -18.44
CA SER A 200 -6.34 10.90 -18.54
C SER A 200 -5.11 10.29 -19.20
N GLU A 201 -4.73 10.82 -20.35
CA GLU A 201 -3.48 10.43 -21.00
C GLU A 201 -2.33 10.71 -20.03
N ILE A 202 -1.26 9.92 -20.08
CA ILE A 202 -0.10 10.12 -19.18
C ILE A 202 0.48 11.53 -19.40
N GLU A 203 0.34 12.05 -20.62
CA GLU A 203 0.60 13.45 -20.94
C GLU A 203 -0.20 14.41 -20.04
N ASP A 204 -1.49 14.21 -19.78
CA ASP A 204 -2.31 15.13 -18.97
C ASP A 204 -1.81 15.24 -17.52
N LEU A 205 -1.33 14.12 -16.96
CA LEU A 205 -0.65 14.11 -15.65
C LEU A 205 0.67 14.90 -15.73
N TRP A 206 1.36 14.81 -16.87
CA TRP A 206 2.63 15.49 -17.12
C TRP A 206 2.52 16.97 -17.52
N VAL A 207 1.47 17.48 -18.16
CA VAL A 207 1.38 18.92 -18.47
C VAL A 207 0.65 19.73 -17.41
N ASP A 208 0.10 19.06 -16.39
CA ASP A 208 -0.85 19.61 -15.40
C ASP A 208 -2.22 19.85 -16.04
N THR A 209 -3.27 19.29 -15.42
CA THR A 209 -4.64 19.42 -15.94
C THR A 209 -5.16 20.85 -15.80
N ASN A 210 -4.52 21.70 -14.98
CA ASN A 210 -4.91 23.10 -14.81
C ASN A 210 -4.27 24.02 -15.86
N PRO A 211 -5.04 24.61 -16.80
CA PRO A 211 -4.50 25.40 -17.92
C PRO A 211 -3.80 26.68 -17.47
N LEU A 212 -4.17 27.24 -16.30
CA LEU A 212 -3.51 28.43 -15.75
C LEU A 212 -2.14 28.09 -15.16
N VAL A 213 -2.05 26.95 -14.47
CA VAL A 213 -0.78 26.44 -13.94
C VAL A 213 0.16 26.09 -15.09
N ARG A 214 -0.36 25.43 -16.13
CA ARG A 214 0.35 25.13 -17.38
C ARG A 214 0.89 26.38 -18.07
N PHE A 215 0.15 27.48 -18.05
CA PHE A 215 0.61 28.75 -18.64
C PHE A 215 1.69 29.42 -17.78
N ILE A 216 1.53 29.45 -16.45
CA ILE A 216 2.46 30.11 -15.51
C ILE A 216 3.79 29.35 -15.42
N SER A 217 3.77 28.01 -15.48
CA SER A 217 4.98 27.19 -15.40
C SER A 217 5.96 27.50 -16.53
N ARG A 218 5.47 27.82 -17.73
CA ARG A 218 6.30 28.16 -18.90
C ARG A 218 7.13 29.44 -18.76
N VAL A 219 6.79 30.33 -17.83
CA VAL A 219 7.52 31.59 -17.64
C VAL A 219 8.61 31.46 -16.58
N ARG A 220 8.59 30.39 -15.77
CA ARG A 220 9.54 30.18 -14.67
C ARG A 220 10.86 29.61 -15.17
N GLN A 221 11.95 30.08 -14.59
CA GLN A 221 13.26 29.46 -14.78
C GLN A 221 13.30 28.12 -14.03
N PRO A 222 14.08 27.13 -14.53
CA PRO A 222 14.30 25.88 -13.81
C PRO A 222 14.81 26.12 -12.40
N LEU A 223 14.26 25.38 -11.44
CA LEU A 223 14.58 25.46 -10.02
C LEU A 223 15.71 24.47 -9.69
N VAL A 224 16.63 24.91 -8.82
CA VAL A 224 17.62 24.03 -8.20
C VAL A 224 16.97 23.40 -6.96
N ILE A 225 16.41 22.22 -7.12
CA ILE A 225 15.80 21.44 -6.04
C ILE A 225 16.82 20.41 -5.53
N LYS A 226 16.99 20.31 -4.21
CA LYS A 226 17.84 19.30 -3.56
C LYS A 226 17.05 18.03 -3.26
N ASP A 227 17.75 16.91 -3.08
CA ASP A 227 17.19 15.60 -2.73
C ASP A 227 16.12 15.68 -1.62
N ASP A 228 16.47 16.25 -0.47
CA ASP A 228 15.56 16.37 0.67
C ASP A 228 14.34 17.23 0.35
N THR A 229 14.50 18.27 -0.46
CA THR A 229 13.39 19.14 -0.87
C THR A 229 12.45 18.42 -1.84
N PHE A 230 12.99 17.60 -2.74
CA PHE A 230 12.18 16.78 -3.63
C PHE A 230 11.32 15.80 -2.83
N LEU A 231 11.94 14.99 -1.96
CA LEU A 231 11.22 14.00 -1.15
C LEU A 231 10.26 14.66 -0.15
N PHE A 232 10.63 15.81 0.41
CA PHE A 232 9.75 16.58 1.29
C PHE A 232 8.50 17.07 0.56
N ARG A 233 8.63 17.63 -0.65
CA ARG A 233 7.48 18.04 -1.46
C ARG A 233 6.59 16.86 -1.79
N VAL A 234 7.17 15.74 -2.20
CA VAL A 234 6.44 14.50 -2.47
C VAL A 234 5.63 14.07 -1.23
N LYS A 235 6.27 13.99 -0.06
CA LYS A 235 5.61 13.60 1.18
C LYS A 235 4.48 14.56 1.60
N GLN A 236 4.68 15.86 1.45
CA GLN A 236 3.72 16.87 1.93
C GLN A 236 2.59 17.16 0.94
N GLU A 237 2.91 17.25 -0.35
CA GLU A 237 1.95 17.70 -1.37
C GLU A 237 1.13 16.54 -1.95
N ALA A 238 1.63 15.30 -1.91
CA ALA A 238 0.89 14.14 -2.40
C ALA A 238 -0.02 13.51 -1.33
N GLY A 239 -0.05 14.07 -0.12
CA GLY A 239 -0.90 13.57 0.96
C GLY A 239 -0.61 12.12 1.37
N LEU A 240 0.62 11.62 1.11
CA LEU A 240 0.99 10.23 1.36
C LEU A 240 0.63 9.82 2.79
N GLN A 241 0.00 8.66 2.92
CA GLN A 241 -0.23 8.04 4.22
C GLN A 241 1.12 7.87 4.94
N ASN A 242 1.12 8.06 6.26
CA ASN A 242 2.37 8.05 7.05
C ASN A 242 3.16 6.72 6.98
N THR A 243 2.52 5.66 6.48
CA THR A 243 3.07 4.31 6.29
C THR A 243 3.79 4.13 4.95
N VAL A 244 3.56 4.99 3.95
CA VAL A 244 4.17 4.88 2.62
C VAL A 244 5.52 5.60 2.62
N ASP A 245 6.59 4.88 2.27
CA ASP A 245 7.91 5.46 2.10
C ASP A 245 7.95 6.34 0.82
N PRO A 246 8.26 7.65 0.94
CA PRO A 246 8.37 8.54 -0.22
C PRO A 246 9.36 8.06 -1.29
N GLU A 247 10.46 7.38 -0.93
CA GLU A 247 11.40 6.87 -1.92
C GLU A 247 10.80 5.72 -2.74
N VAL A 248 10.01 4.85 -2.12
CA VAL A 248 9.30 3.74 -2.79
C VAL A 248 8.25 4.30 -3.74
N ALA A 249 7.46 5.27 -3.29
CA ALA A 249 6.44 5.91 -4.11
C ALA A 249 7.06 6.64 -5.32
N VAL A 250 8.17 7.37 -5.13
CA VAL A 250 8.92 8.02 -6.23
C VAL A 250 9.47 6.99 -7.20
N LYS A 251 10.07 5.89 -6.71
CA LYS A 251 10.55 4.80 -7.57
C LYS A 251 9.43 4.16 -8.39
N ALA A 252 8.24 3.99 -7.82
CA ALA A 252 7.09 3.45 -8.54
C ALA A 252 6.72 4.33 -9.75
N VAL A 253 6.61 5.64 -9.53
CA VAL A 253 6.35 6.63 -10.60
C VAL A 253 7.47 6.61 -11.64
N PHE A 254 8.74 6.60 -11.23
CA PHE A 254 9.87 6.55 -12.14
C PHE A 254 9.88 5.28 -12.99
N SER A 255 9.61 4.13 -12.38
CA SER A 255 9.56 2.84 -13.05
C SER A 255 8.46 2.83 -14.11
N ALA A 256 7.26 3.28 -13.75
CA ALA A 256 6.14 3.39 -14.68
C ALA A 256 6.42 4.37 -15.82
N THR A 257 7.05 5.51 -15.53
CA THR A 257 7.37 6.53 -16.52
C THR A 257 8.41 6.05 -17.52
N LYS A 258 9.44 5.32 -17.08
CA LYS A 258 10.48 4.83 -17.98
C LYS A 258 9.97 3.81 -18.99
N ASP A 259 8.94 3.04 -18.66
CA ASP A 259 8.30 2.11 -19.62
C ASP A 259 7.64 2.85 -20.80
N GLU A 260 7.34 4.13 -20.63
CA GLU A 260 6.66 4.98 -21.63
C GLU A 260 7.62 5.83 -22.45
N LEU A 261 8.89 5.93 -22.05
CA LEU A 261 9.86 6.85 -22.62
C LEU A 261 10.96 6.14 -23.42
N SER A 262 11.52 6.84 -24.41
CA SER A 262 12.71 6.36 -25.12
C SER A 262 13.97 6.42 -24.25
N ASP A 263 14.97 5.58 -24.55
CA ASP A 263 16.26 5.60 -23.83
C ASP A 263 16.91 6.99 -23.83
N ASN A 264 16.81 7.72 -24.95
CA ASN A 264 17.32 9.09 -25.07
C ASN A 264 16.66 10.02 -24.06
N ARG A 265 15.33 9.93 -23.92
CA ARG A 265 14.55 10.72 -22.97
C ARG A 265 14.88 10.35 -21.53
N ILE A 266 15.06 9.07 -21.25
CA ILE A 266 15.44 8.56 -19.93
C ILE A 266 16.80 9.13 -19.49
N GLN A 267 17.78 9.15 -20.40
CA GLN A 267 19.10 9.75 -20.12
C GLN A 267 19.05 11.27 -20.01
N GLU A 268 18.23 11.94 -20.83
CA GLU A 268 18.05 13.39 -20.74
C GLU A 268 17.47 13.78 -19.37
N ILE A 269 16.36 13.17 -18.95
CA ILE A 269 15.74 13.40 -17.63
C ILE A 269 16.74 13.18 -16.50
N LYS A 270 17.49 12.06 -16.56
CA LYS A 270 18.51 11.72 -15.55
C LYS A 270 19.52 12.84 -15.31
N SER A 271 19.86 13.62 -16.33
CA SER A 271 20.85 14.70 -16.21
C SER A 271 20.38 15.90 -15.37
N PHE A 272 19.07 16.04 -15.13
CA PHE A 272 18.48 17.10 -14.33
C PHE A 272 18.22 16.70 -12.87
N LEU A 273 18.21 15.40 -12.57
CA LEU A 273 17.89 14.89 -11.25
C LEU A 273 19.09 14.99 -10.30
N PRO A 274 18.89 15.38 -9.03
CA PRO A 274 19.95 15.54 -8.05
C PRO A 274 20.25 14.21 -7.35
N GLY A 275 21.52 14.03 -6.96
CA GLY A 275 22.04 12.98 -6.07
C GLY A 275 21.18 11.73 -5.91
N THR A 276 20.45 11.68 -4.79
CA THR A 276 19.61 10.55 -4.39
C THR A 276 18.45 10.32 -5.36
N ILE A 277 17.81 11.37 -5.87
CA ILE A 277 16.71 11.25 -6.83
C ILE A 277 17.21 10.65 -8.15
N GLN A 278 18.40 11.04 -8.58
CA GLN A 278 19.05 10.46 -9.75
C GLN A 278 19.39 8.97 -9.55
N ARG A 279 19.75 8.57 -8.32
CA ARG A 279 19.94 7.17 -7.94
C ARG A 279 18.61 6.40 -8.00
N LEU A 280 17.55 6.94 -7.41
CA LEU A 280 16.20 6.33 -7.48
C LEU A 280 15.73 6.16 -8.93
N TRP A 281 15.98 7.15 -9.79
CA TRP A 281 15.67 7.07 -11.22
C TRP A 281 16.42 5.94 -11.94
N GLN A 282 17.67 5.68 -11.57
CA GLN A 282 18.45 4.59 -12.15
C GLN A 282 18.01 3.21 -11.65
N GLU A 283 17.67 3.11 -10.37
CA GLU A 283 17.29 1.85 -9.73
C GLU A 283 15.84 1.41 -10.00
N ALA A 284 14.96 2.34 -10.37
CA ALA A 284 13.56 2.06 -10.69
C ALA A 284 13.38 1.15 -11.92
#